data_AF-A0A8H5B3I0-F1
#
_entry.id   AF-A0A8H5B3I0-F1
#
_cell.length_a   1.000
_cell.length_b   1.000
_cell.length_c   1.000
_cell.angle_alpha   90.00
_cell.angle_beta   90.00
_cell.angle_gamma   90.00
#
_symmetry.space_group_name_H-M   'P 1'
#
loop_
_entity.id
_entity.type
_entity.pdbx_description
1 polymer ?
#
loop_
_entity_poly.entity_id
_entity_poly.type
_entity_poly.pdbx_seq_one_letter_code
_entity_poly.pdbx_strand_id
1 'polypeptide(L)'
;MLSGFSVHGWGTLSQALLAFSLMNQGHCLLISSAVFFVLATYAILLGPFLPSSGIAILEALAHDTHYKYLVLLLVPTTSYFVIANWVGWQYYQNS
;
A
#
# COMPACT_ATOMS: atom_id res chain seq x y z
N MET A 1 -7.50 -10.81 -50.83
CA MET A 1 -8.40 -10.03 -49.95
C MET A 1 -7.90 -10.14 -48.51
N LEU A 2 -6.83 -9.42 -48.12
CA LEU A 2 -6.41 -9.24 -46.72
C LEU A 2 -5.55 -7.96 -46.66
N SER A 3 -6.17 -6.78 -46.66
CA SER A 3 -5.47 -5.50 -46.55
C SER A 3 -6.29 -4.53 -45.69
N GLY A 4 -6.51 -4.90 -44.43
CA GLY A 4 -7.36 -4.12 -43.52
C GLY A 4 -6.98 -4.20 -42.04
N PHE A 5 -5.74 -4.55 -41.70
CA PHE A 5 -5.28 -4.51 -40.31
C PHE A 5 -4.46 -3.24 -40.08
N SER A 6 -5.10 -2.20 -39.54
CA SER A 6 -4.48 -0.90 -39.25
C SER A 6 -3.58 -0.97 -38.02
N VAL A 7 -2.31 -0.64 -38.18
CA VAL A 7 -1.27 -0.57 -37.12
C VAL A 7 -1.68 0.39 -35.99
N HIS A 8 -2.53 1.38 -36.28
CA HIS A 8 -3.02 2.36 -35.31
C HIS A 8 -3.98 1.76 -34.25
N GLY A 9 -4.69 0.66 -34.59
CA GLY A 9 -5.60 -0.02 -33.65
C GLY A 9 -4.89 -0.89 -32.61
N TRP A 10 -3.67 -1.35 -32.90
CA TRP A 10 -2.84 -2.11 -31.97
C TRP A 10 -2.30 -1.25 -30.83
N GLY A 11 -1.95 0.01 -31.13
CA GLY A 11 -1.52 0.98 -30.11
C GLY A 11 -2.61 1.27 -29.10
N THR A 12 -3.85 1.51 -29.56
CA THR A 12 -4.98 1.83 -28.67
C THR A 12 -5.38 0.66 -27.77
N LEU A 13 -5.33 -0.58 -28.28
CA LEU A 13 -5.62 -1.78 -27.48
C LEU A 13 -4.54 -2.05 -26.44
N SER A 14 -3.26 -1.89 -26.81
CA SER A 14 -2.14 -2.01 -25.87
C SER A 14 -2.27 -1.00 -24.72
N GLN A 15 -2.57 0.27 -25.03
CA GLN A 15 -2.78 1.31 -24.02
C GLN A 15 -3.98 1.01 -23.11
N ALA A 16 -5.08 0.50 -23.66
CA ALA A 16 -6.26 0.12 -22.87
C ALA A 16 -5.97 -1.07 -21.93
N LEU A 17 -5.19 -2.06 -22.39
CA LEU A 17 -4.78 -3.21 -21.58
C LEU A 17 -3.81 -2.80 -20.47
N LEU A 18 -2.86 -1.90 -20.76
CA LEU A 18 -1.97 -1.33 -19.75
C LEU A 18 -2.76 -0.54 -18.71
N ALA A 19 -3.70 0.31 -19.14
CA ALA A 19 -4.57 1.06 -18.23
C ALA A 19 -5.40 0.14 -17.33
N PHE A 20 -5.93 -0.96 -17.87
CA PHE A 20 -6.66 -1.97 -17.08
C PHE A 20 -5.76 -2.66 -16.04
N SER A 21 -4.54 -3.03 -16.43
CA SER A 21 -3.58 -3.64 -15.50
C SER A 21 -3.18 -2.69 -14.36
N LEU A 22 -2.94 -1.41 -14.67
CA LEU A 22 -2.62 -0.37 -13.69
C LEU A 22 -3.80 -0.10 -12.75
N MET A 23 -5.02 -0.08 -13.28
CA MET A 23 -6.24 0.04 -12.50
C MET A 23 -6.35 -1.11 -11.49
N ASN A 24 -6.15 -2.35 -11.93
CA ASN A 24 -6.24 -3.53 -11.06
C ASN A 24 -5.13 -3.54 -9.98
N GLN A 25 -3.91 -3.10 -10.33
CA GLN A 25 -2.82 -2.93 -9.38
C GLN A 25 -3.13 -1.83 -8.34
N GLY A 26 -3.72 -0.71 -8.76
CA GLY A 26 -4.16 0.36 -7.88
C GLY A 26 -5.20 -0.12 -6.87
N HIS A 27 -6.20 -0.88 -7.31
CA HIS A 27 -7.20 -1.48 -6.41
C HIS A 27 -6.58 -2.48 -5.44
N CYS A 28 -5.63 -3.30 -5.88
CA CYS A 28 -4.92 -4.25 -5.02
C CYS A 28 -4.11 -3.53 -3.92
N LEU A 29 -3.42 -2.44 -4.26
CA LEU A 29 -2.70 -1.60 -3.29
C LEU A 29 -3.67 -0.92 -2.30
N LEU A 30 -4.81 -0.42 -2.79
CA LEU A 30 -5.79 0.25 -1.95
C LEU A 30 -6.46 -0.74 -0.99
N ILE A 31 -6.83 -1.93 -1.46
CA ILE A 31 -7.39 -3.00 -0.62
C ILE A 31 -6.37 -3.48 0.40
N SER A 32 -5.13 -3.74 0.00
CA SER A 32 -4.10 -4.24 0.92
C SER A 32 -3.74 -3.21 1.99
N SER A 33 -3.64 -1.92 1.64
CA SER A 33 -3.42 -0.84 2.60
C SER A 33 -4.62 -0.63 3.55
N ALA A 34 -5.86 -0.71 3.04
CA ALA A 34 -7.05 -0.63 3.87
C ALA A 34 -7.15 -1.80 4.86
N VAL A 35 -6.89 -3.03 4.41
CA VAL A 35 -6.86 -4.22 5.27
C VAL A 35 -5.78 -4.07 6.33
N PHE A 36 -4.56 -3.68 5.94
CA PHE A 36 -3.47 -3.43 6.88
C PHE A 36 -3.84 -2.38 7.93
N PHE A 37 -4.46 -1.27 7.51
CA PHE A 37 -4.89 -0.20 8.41
C PHE A 37 -5.92 -0.69 9.42
N VAL A 38 -6.91 -1.47 8.99
CA VAL A 38 -7.93 -2.05 9.88
C VAL A 38 -7.31 -3.04 10.87
N LEU A 39 -6.43 -3.93 10.41
CA LEU A 39 -5.74 -4.91 11.27
C LEU A 39 -4.82 -4.22 12.29
N ALA A 40 -4.07 -3.20 11.86
CA ALA A 40 -3.20 -2.42 12.75
C ALA A 40 -4.01 -1.64 13.79
N THR A 41 -5.10 -0.98 13.37
CA THR A 41 -6.03 -0.30 14.28
C THR A 41 -6.61 -1.26 15.30
N TYR A 42 -7.03 -2.45 14.86
CA TYR A 42 -7.55 -3.48 15.75
C TYR A 42 -6.50 -3.93 16.77
N ALA A 43 -5.30 -4.31 16.33
CA ALA A 43 -4.26 -4.83 17.23
C ALA A 43 -3.76 -3.79 18.24
N ILE A 44 -3.57 -2.54 17.79
CA ILE A 44 -2.93 -1.50 18.59
C ILE A 44 -3.95 -0.77 19.48
N LEU A 45 -5.03 -0.26 18.90
CA LEU A 45 -5.97 0.61 19.61
C LEU A 45 -7.08 -0.17 20.31
N LEU A 46 -7.59 -1.22 19.67
CA LEU A 46 -8.76 -1.95 20.15
C LEU A 46 -8.41 -3.22 20.94
N GLY A 47 -7.26 -3.83 20.67
CA GLY A 47 -6.78 -5.06 21.33
C GLY A 47 -6.78 -5.03 22.87
N PRO A 48 -6.43 -3.92 23.55
CA PRO A 48 -6.52 -3.83 25.02
C PRO A 48 -7.97 -3.83 25.56
N PHE A 49 -8.96 -3.48 24.74
CA PHE A 49 -10.34 -3.24 25.18
C PHE A 49 -11.31 -4.35 24.77
N LEU A 50 -10.91 -5.24 23.84
CA LEU A 50 -11.74 -6.35 23.38
C LEU A 50 -11.31 -7.69 23.98
N PRO A 51 -12.27 -8.59 24.25
CA PRO A 51 -11.97 -9.97 24.61
C PRO A 51 -11.28 -10.72 23.46
N SER A 52 -10.56 -11.80 23.81
CA SER A 52 -9.80 -12.64 22.89
C SER A 52 -10.58 -12.98 21.63
N SER A 53 -10.01 -12.67 20.46
CA SER A 53 -10.62 -12.97 19.15
C SER A 53 -10.43 -14.42 18.72
N GLY A 54 -9.65 -15.22 19.46
CA GLY A 54 -9.34 -16.62 19.13
C GLY A 54 -8.40 -16.81 17.93
N ILE A 55 -7.96 -15.74 17.28
CA ILE A 55 -7.00 -15.79 16.18
C ILE A 55 -5.59 -15.57 16.75
N ALA A 56 -4.78 -16.63 16.76
CA ALA A 56 -3.46 -16.63 17.42
C ALA A 56 -2.53 -15.48 16.97
N ILE A 57 -2.54 -15.14 15.67
CA ILE A 57 -1.69 -14.05 15.13
C ILE A 57 -2.14 -12.69 15.67
N LEU A 58 -3.45 -12.44 15.70
CA LEU A 58 -4.03 -11.18 16.17
C LEU A 58 -3.87 -11.02 17.69
N GLU A 59 -4.01 -12.12 18.43
CA GLU A 59 -3.77 -12.18 19.86
C GLU A 59 -2.32 -11.88 20.23
N ALA A 60 -1.37 -12.49 19.51
CA ALA A 60 0.05 -12.25 19.72
C ALA A 60 0.39 -10.77 19.48
N LEU A 61 -0.19 -10.15 18.45
CA LEU A 61 -0.01 -8.74 18.14
C LEU A 61 -0.65 -7.81 19.19
N ALA A 62 -1.82 -8.19 19.71
CA ALA A 62 -2.54 -7.40 20.72
C ALA A 62 -1.86 -7.42 22.09
N HIS A 63 -1.24 -8.56 22.46
CA HIS A 63 -0.54 -8.77 23.73
C HIS A 63 0.94 -8.37 23.71
N ASP A 64 1.49 -7.97 22.57
CA ASP A 64 2.83 -7.38 22.53
C ASP A 64 2.81 -6.06 23.31
N THR A 65 3.59 -5.99 24.40
CA THR A 65 3.69 -4.80 25.26
C THR A 65 4.93 -3.97 24.97
N HIS A 66 5.90 -4.52 24.22
CA HIS A 66 7.21 -3.89 24.01
C HIS A 66 7.26 -3.07 22.72
N TYR A 67 6.62 -3.54 21.64
CA TYR A 67 6.73 -2.89 20.32
C TYR A 67 5.41 -2.27 19.82
N LYS A 68 4.35 -2.35 20.62
CA LYS A 68 3.00 -1.90 20.25
C LYS A 68 2.93 -0.46 19.74
N TYR A 69 3.64 0.46 20.40
CA TYR A 69 3.67 1.87 20.04
C TYR A 69 4.80 2.24 19.09
N LEU A 70 5.80 1.36 18.94
CA LEU A 70 6.90 1.55 17.99
C LEU A 70 6.36 1.55 16.55
N VAL A 71 5.33 0.75 16.26
CA VAL A 71 4.64 0.76 14.96
C VAL A 71 3.96 2.12 14.69
N LEU A 72 3.32 2.73 15.69
CA LEU A 72 2.71 4.06 15.55
C LEU A 72 3.75 5.15 15.29
N LEU A 73 4.93 5.05 15.93
CA LEU A 73 6.06 5.94 15.69
C LEU A 73 6.76 5.68 14.34
N LEU A 74 6.65 4.45 13.82
CA LEU A 74 7.22 4.06 12.52
C LEU A 74 6.53 4.77 11.36
N VAL A 75 5.22 5.02 11.44
CA VAL A 75 4.45 5.69 10.37
C VAL A 75 4.98 7.10 10.07
N PRO A 76 5.07 8.05 11.02
CA PRO A 76 5.58 9.39 10.73
C PRO A 76 7.08 9.39 10.42
N THR A 77 7.88 8.52 11.06
CA THR A 77 9.34 8.48 10.84
C THR A 77 9.71 7.94 9.44
N THR A 78 9.07 6.86 9.01
CA THR A 78 9.30 6.31 7.66
C THR A 78 8.73 7.23 6.58
N SER A 79 7.54 7.80 6.79
CA SER A 79 6.94 8.76 5.86
C SER A 79 7.86 9.98 5.67
N TYR A 80 8.36 10.53 6.77
CA TYR A 80 9.31 11.65 6.73
C TYR A 80 10.58 11.29 5.98
N PHE A 81 11.17 10.11 6.24
CA PHE A 81 12.37 9.64 5.57
C PHE A 81 12.17 9.52 4.05
N VAL A 82 11.06 8.90 3.62
CA VAL A 82 10.76 8.74 2.18
C VAL A 82 10.54 10.10 1.50
N ILE A 83 9.79 11.01 2.13
CA ILE A 83 9.56 12.36 1.60
C ILE A 83 10.87 13.14 1.50
N ALA A 84 11.68 13.13 2.56
CA ALA A 84 12.97 13.82 2.56
C ALA A 84 13.92 13.27 1.49
N ASN A 85 13.94 11.94 1.31
CA ASN A 85 14.75 11.30 0.26
C ASN A 85 14.26 11.68 -1.15
N TRP A 86 12.94 11.67 -1.37
CA TRP A 86 12.35 12.13 -2.64
C TRP A 86 12.72 13.58 -2.93
N VAL A 87 12.48 14.48 -1.96
CA VAL A 87 12.74 15.91 -2.12
C VAL A 87 14.22 16.17 -2.33
N GLY A 88 15.10 15.48 -1.60
CA GLY A 88 16.54 15.55 -1.80
C GLY A 88 16.98 15.15 -3.20
N TRP A 89 16.38 14.10 -3.77
CA TRP A 89 16.64 13.69 -5.14
C TRP A 89 16.20 14.73 -6.18
N GLN A 90 15.05 15.39 -5.96
CA GLN A 90 14.60 16.48 -6.83
C GLN A 90 15.60 17.64 -6.86
N TYR A 91 16.15 18.02 -5.69
CA TYR A 91 17.18 19.05 -5.62
C TYR A 91 18.48 18.62 -6.31
N TYR A 92 18.91 17.37 -6.15
CA TYR A 92 20.12 16.85 -6.81
C TYR A 92 20.02 16.87 -8.34
N GLN A 93 18.85 16.55 -8.91
CA GLN A 93 18.66 16.54 -10.36
C GLN A 93 18.50 17.93 -10.99
N ASN A 94 17.96 18.90 -10.23
CA ASN A 94 17.67 20.25 -10.73
C ASN A 94 18.67 21.33 -10.24
N SER A 95 19.82 20.93 -9.69
CA SER A 95 20.92 21.84 -9.31
C SER A 95 22.08 21.77 -10.28
#